data_AF-A0AB37M4J2-F1
#
_entry.id   AF-A0AB37M4J2-F1
#
_cell.length_a   1.000
_cell.length_b   1.000
_cell.length_c   1.000
_cell.angle_alpha   90.00
_cell.angle_beta   90.00
_cell.angle_gamma   90.00
#
_symmetry.space_group_name_H-M   'P 1'
#
loop_
_entity.id
_entity.type
_entity.pdbx_description
1 polymer ?
#
loop_
_entity_poly.entity_id
_entity_poly.type
_entity_poly.pdbx_seq_one_letter_code
_entity_poly.pdbx_strand_id
1 'polypeptide(L)'
;LAVYNIIRDKKIADVEMTGMWENTLAKIESGEMNPDTFRKGIEVYARQITAELLDVQLSFASGSGCICPKCKTGRILFYPKVAKCSNVDCSVTIFRNKSDKQLTDKQITELVTTGKTGLIKGFKSKNGKVFDASLAFDEQFNVTFVFPEKKGKPKK
;
A
#
# COMPACT_ATOMS: atom_id res chain seq x y z
N LEU A 1 1.07 4.37 12.32
CA LEU A 1 -0.21 5.05 12.63
C LEU A 1 -0.62 6.04 11.52
N ALA A 2 -0.50 5.70 10.23
CA ALA A 2 -0.71 6.66 9.14
C ALA A 2 -2.18 7.10 9.01
N VAL A 3 -3.12 6.14 9.10
CA VAL A 3 -4.56 6.40 9.05
C VAL A 3 -5.01 7.32 10.17
N TYR A 4 -4.60 7.04 11.42
CA TYR A 4 -4.92 7.90 12.57
C TYR A 4 -4.48 9.35 12.36
N ASN A 5 -3.24 9.56 11.91
CA ASN A 5 -2.72 10.92 11.70
C ASN A 5 -3.51 11.71 10.64
N ILE A 6 -4.19 11.04 9.71
CA ILE A 6 -5.02 11.67 8.69
C ILE A 6 -6.39 12.07 9.25
N ILE A 7 -6.93 11.27 10.17
CA ILE A 7 -8.33 11.40 10.62
C ILE A 7 -8.48 12.00 12.02
N ARG A 8 -7.39 12.13 12.78
CA ARG A 8 -7.41 12.54 14.20
C ARG A 8 -8.06 13.90 14.45
N ASP A 9 -8.04 14.79 13.47
CA ASP A 9 -8.60 16.14 13.58
C ASP A 9 -9.92 16.26 12.78
N LYS A 10 -10.49 15.13 12.35
CA LYS A 10 -11.74 15.03 11.56
C LYS A 10 -12.92 14.62 12.43
N LYS A 11 -14.14 14.92 11.98
CA LYS A 11 -15.39 14.60 12.72
C LYS A 11 -15.58 13.13 13.06
N ILE A 12 -14.97 12.22 12.30
CA ILE A 12 -15.05 10.77 12.53
C ILE A 12 -14.26 10.33 13.79
N ALA A 13 -13.27 11.12 14.21
CA ALA A 13 -12.43 10.82 15.37
C ALA A 13 -12.81 11.68 16.61
N ASP A 14 -13.87 12.47 16.51
CA ASP A 14 -14.31 13.34 17.59
C ASP A 14 -15.03 12.54 18.69
N VAL A 15 -14.46 12.59 19.90
CA VAL A 15 -14.99 11.90 21.08
C VAL A 15 -16.30 12.53 21.58
N GLU A 16 -16.51 13.83 21.37
CA GLU A 16 -17.72 14.53 21.80
C GLU A 16 -18.95 14.06 21.03
N MET A 17 -18.78 13.77 19.72
CA MET A 17 -19.82 13.18 18.88
C MET A 17 -20.34 11.85 19.43
N THR A 18 -19.46 11.01 19.99
CA THR A 18 -19.85 9.72 20.58
C THR A 18 -20.74 9.95 21.81
N GLY A 19 -20.37 10.91 22.66
CA GLY A 19 -21.18 11.29 23.83
C GLY A 19 -22.56 11.86 23.44
N MET A 20 -22.63 12.66 22.38
CA MET A 20 -23.90 13.17 21.86
C MET A 20 -24.82 12.05 21.35
N TRP A 21 -24.28 10.99 20.75
CA TRP A 21 -25.07 9.87 20.26
C TRP A 21 -25.70 9.10 21.40
N GLU A 22 -24.93 8.75 22.43
CA GLU A 22 -25.44 8.07 23.63
C GLU A 22 -26.55 8.88 24.31
N ASN A 23 -26.35 10.20 24.48
CA ASN A 23 -27.39 11.08 25.04
C ASN A 23 -28.64 11.14 24.17
N THR A 24 -28.47 11.12 22.84
CA THR A 24 -29.60 11.14 21.91
C THR A 24 -30.37 9.82 21.94
N LEU A 25 -29.67 8.69 22.06
CA LEU A 25 -30.28 7.37 22.23
C LEU A 25 -31.07 7.29 23.54
N ALA A 26 -30.55 7.84 24.64
CA ALA A 26 -31.28 7.92 25.91
C ALA A 26 -32.58 8.75 25.80
N LYS A 27 -32.56 9.86 25.05
CA LYS A 27 -33.76 10.67 24.79
C LYS A 27 -34.79 9.98 23.88
N ILE A 28 -34.35 9.09 23.01
CA ILE A 28 -35.27 8.25 22.23
C ILE A 28 -35.92 7.21 23.13
N GLU A 29 -35.16 6.58 24.02
CA GLU A 29 -35.67 5.63 25.00
C GLU A 29 -36.70 6.28 25.94
N SER A 30 -36.47 7.51 26.39
CA SER A 30 -37.42 8.26 27.22
C SER A 30 -38.61 8.84 26.44
N GLY A 31 -38.63 8.73 25.11
CA GLY A 31 -39.68 9.27 24.24
C GLY A 31 -39.60 10.77 23.97
N GLU A 32 -38.55 11.45 24.43
CA GLU A 32 -38.29 12.88 24.23
C GLU A 32 -37.82 13.22 22.80
N MET A 33 -37.39 12.22 22.02
CA MET A 33 -36.94 12.42 20.64
C MET A 33 -37.54 11.38 19.69
N ASN A 34 -37.93 11.85 18.49
CA ASN A 34 -38.37 10.98 17.41
C ASN A 34 -37.17 10.22 16.78
N PRO A 35 -37.21 8.87 16.73
CA PRO A 35 -36.19 8.05 16.08
C PRO A 35 -35.88 8.45 14.62
N ASP A 36 -36.87 8.88 13.85
CA ASP A 36 -36.70 9.28 12.45
C ASP A 36 -35.83 10.54 12.31
N THR A 37 -35.93 11.46 13.28
CA THR A 37 -35.10 12.67 13.32
C THR A 37 -33.64 12.29 13.57
N PHE A 38 -33.39 11.38 14.51
CA PHE A 38 -32.05 10.89 14.78
C PHE A 38 -31.47 10.18 13.56
N ARG A 39 -32.23 9.28 12.94
CA ARG A 39 -31.81 8.57 11.72
C ARG A 39 -31.42 9.53 10.59
N LYS A 40 -32.20 10.57 10.33
CA LYS A 40 -31.85 11.61 9.34
C LYS A 40 -30.55 12.32 9.71
N GLY A 41 -30.32 12.58 11.01
CA GLY A 41 -29.06 13.13 11.51
C GLY A 41 -27.85 12.24 11.20
N ILE A 42 -27.99 10.92 11.42
CA ILE A 42 -26.95 9.93 11.10
C ILE A 42 -26.65 9.91 9.59
N GLU A 43 -27.67 9.96 8.74
CA GLU A 43 -27.48 9.99 7.28
C GLU A 43 -26.72 11.24 6.83
N VAL A 44 -27.03 12.42 7.40
CA VAL A 44 -26.30 13.66 7.14
C VAL A 44 -24.86 13.56 7.62
N TYR A 45 -24.63 13.05 8.83
CA TYR A 45 -23.29 12.85 9.39
C TYR A 45 -22.44 11.92 8.53
N ALA A 46 -22.99 10.77 8.10
CA ALA A 46 -22.30 9.82 7.24
C ALA A 46 -21.92 10.45 5.89
N ARG A 47 -22.81 11.25 5.29
CA ARG A 47 -22.52 12.00 4.05
C ARG A 47 -21.39 13.01 4.26
N GLN A 48 -21.42 13.77 5.36
CA GLN A 48 -20.39 14.76 5.68
C GLN A 48 -19.01 14.12 5.83
N ILE A 49 -18.90 13.03 6.60
CA ILE A 49 -17.63 12.30 6.75
C ILE A 49 -17.15 11.75 5.42
N THR A 50 -18.05 11.16 4.63
CA THR A 50 -17.67 10.59 3.34
C THR A 50 -17.09 11.66 2.41
N ALA A 51 -17.73 12.83 2.35
CA ALA A 51 -17.21 13.96 1.58
C ALA A 51 -15.85 14.43 2.12
N GLU A 52 -15.72 14.55 3.44
CA GLU A 52 -14.48 14.98 4.10
C GLU A 52 -13.31 14.01 3.93
N LEU A 53 -13.59 12.71 3.80
CA LEU A 53 -12.60 11.66 3.56
C LEU A 53 -12.20 11.58 2.08
N LEU A 54 -13.15 11.79 1.16
CA LEU A 54 -12.88 11.81 -0.28
C LEU A 54 -12.00 12.99 -0.69
N ASP A 55 -12.10 14.12 0.01
CA ASP A 55 -11.27 15.31 -0.25
C ASP A 55 -9.83 15.16 0.26
N VAL A 56 -9.55 14.16 1.12
CA VAL A 56 -8.20 13.93 1.64
C VAL A 56 -7.26 13.53 0.49
N GLN A 57 -6.38 14.45 0.12
CA GLN A 57 -5.29 14.15 -0.79
C GLN A 57 -4.21 13.34 -0.08
N LEU A 58 -4.14 12.07 -0.45
CA LEU A 58 -3.27 11.08 0.17
C LEU A 58 -1.96 10.95 -0.63
N SER A 59 -0.99 11.82 -0.38
CA SER A 59 0.30 11.83 -1.09
C SER A 59 1.30 10.80 -0.52
N PHE A 60 0.95 9.51 -0.60
CA PHE A 60 1.88 8.43 -0.24
C PHE A 60 2.76 7.93 -1.39
N ALA A 61 2.43 8.34 -2.61
CA ALA A 61 3.10 7.89 -3.81
C ALA A 61 4.15 8.92 -4.23
N SER A 62 5.43 8.57 -4.11
CA SER A 62 6.48 9.27 -4.85
C SER A 62 6.51 8.70 -6.26
N GLY A 63 6.31 9.53 -7.27
CA GLY A 63 6.45 9.11 -8.66
C GLY A 63 7.93 8.96 -9.00
N SER A 64 8.39 7.77 -9.39
CA SER A 64 9.79 7.57 -9.79
C SER A 64 10.10 8.03 -11.20
N GLY A 65 9.11 8.52 -11.94
CA GLY A 65 9.22 8.80 -13.38
C GLY A 65 9.37 7.54 -14.24
N CYS A 66 9.45 6.35 -13.65
CA CYS A 66 9.65 5.10 -14.40
C CYS A 66 8.36 4.65 -15.09
N ILE A 67 8.47 4.30 -16.37
CA ILE A 67 7.38 3.72 -17.15
C ILE A 67 7.18 2.26 -16.72
N CYS A 68 5.93 1.82 -16.60
CA CYS A 68 5.59 0.45 -16.25
C CYS A 68 6.02 -0.52 -17.37
N PRO A 69 6.76 -1.60 -17.08
CA PRO A 69 7.29 -2.49 -18.10
C PRO A 69 6.21 -3.39 -18.72
N LYS A 70 5.08 -3.60 -18.01
CA LYS A 70 3.94 -4.41 -18.47
C LYS A 70 3.05 -3.65 -19.45
N CYS A 71 2.50 -2.51 -19.04
CA CYS A 71 1.54 -1.76 -19.86
C CYS A 71 2.15 -0.64 -20.69
N LYS A 72 3.38 -0.20 -20.39
CA LYS A 72 4.12 0.90 -21.06
C LYS A 72 3.43 2.27 -21.07
N THR A 73 2.20 2.38 -20.58
CA THR A 73 1.41 3.62 -20.51
C THR A 73 1.38 4.20 -19.10
N GLY A 74 1.34 3.35 -18.07
CA GLY A 74 1.37 3.75 -16.67
C GLY A 74 2.77 4.04 -16.15
N ARG A 75 2.85 4.69 -14.99
CA ARG A 75 4.10 4.93 -14.25
C ARG A 75 4.15 4.08 -12.99
N ILE A 76 5.34 3.76 -12.51
CA ILE A 76 5.51 3.09 -11.22
C ILE A 76 5.47 4.13 -10.10
N LEU A 77 4.56 3.90 -9.16
CA LEU A 77 4.36 4.70 -7.96
C LEU A 77 4.94 3.96 -6.75
N PHE A 78 5.75 4.66 -5.95
CA PHE A 78 6.45 4.08 -4.81
C PHE A 78 5.68 4.36 -3.53
N TYR A 79 5.30 3.28 -2.84
CA TYR A 79 4.67 3.30 -1.53
C TYR A 79 5.58 2.62 -0.50
N PRO A 80 5.39 2.82 0.81
CA PRO A 80 6.29 2.27 1.83
C PRO A 80 6.46 0.74 1.84
N LYS A 81 5.48 -0.02 1.33
CA LYS A 81 5.54 -1.49 1.29
C LYS A 81 5.63 -2.07 -0.13
N VAL A 82 5.20 -1.31 -1.13
CA VAL A 82 5.06 -1.79 -2.50
C VAL A 82 5.40 -0.69 -3.50
N ALA A 83 5.78 -1.06 -4.71
CA ALA A 83 5.73 -0.20 -5.87
C ALA A 83 4.69 -0.75 -6.85
N LYS A 84 3.73 0.06 -7.30
CA LYS A 84 2.63 -0.39 -8.18
C LYS A 84 2.48 0.48 -9.42
N CYS A 85 1.89 -0.07 -10.47
CA CYS A 85 1.51 0.72 -11.62
C CYS A 85 0.43 1.75 -11.26
N SER A 86 0.50 2.93 -11.87
CA SER A 86 -0.53 3.96 -11.79
C SER A 86 -1.77 3.66 -12.63
N ASN A 87 -1.65 2.78 -13.64
CA ASN A 87 -2.79 2.35 -14.44
C ASN A 87 -3.58 1.29 -13.66
N VAL A 88 -4.86 1.56 -13.41
CA VAL A 88 -5.80 0.68 -12.69
C VAL A 88 -6.01 -0.67 -13.38
N ASP A 89 -5.91 -0.72 -14.71
CA ASP A 89 -6.03 -1.97 -15.49
C ASP A 89 -4.72 -2.78 -15.49
N CYS A 90 -3.63 -2.23 -14.95
CA CYS A 90 -2.33 -2.86 -14.90
C CYS A 90 -2.02 -3.40 -13.50
N SER A 91 -2.06 -4.72 -13.35
CA SER A 91 -1.86 -5.41 -12.07
C SER A 91 -0.42 -5.52 -11.56
N VAL A 92 0.55 -4.79 -12.14
CA VAL A 92 1.96 -4.86 -11.68
C VAL A 92 2.07 -4.31 -10.26
N THR A 93 2.48 -5.19 -9.35
CA THR A 93 2.77 -4.86 -7.95
C THR A 93 4.09 -5.52 -7.52
N ILE A 94 5.03 -4.70 -7.07
CA ILE A 94 6.35 -5.11 -6.61
C ILE A 94 6.39 -4.91 -5.10
N PHE A 95 6.53 -5.98 -4.33
CA PHE A 95 6.71 -5.87 -2.89
C PHE A 95 8.14 -5.42 -2.57
N ARG A 96 8.28 -4.42 -1.68
CA ARG A 96 9.61 -3.98 -1.20
C ARG A 96 10.27 -5.06 -0.35
N ASN A 97 9.51 -5.80 0.44
CA ASN A 97 10.05 -6.94 1.17
C ASN A 97 10.08 -8.19 0.28
N LYS A 98 11.27 -8.75 0.07
CA LYS A 98 11.47 -10.03 -0.59
C LYS A 98 12.47 -10.85 0.21
N SER A 99 12.06 -12.01 0.74
CA SER A 99 12.94 -12.92 1.50
C SER A 99 13.74 -12.22 2.61
N ASP A 100 13.02 -11.53 3.50
CA ASP A 100 13.57 -10.73 4.63
C ASP A 100 14.56 -9.63 4.22
N LYS A 101 14.52 -9.19 2.97
CA LYS A 101 15.25 -8.02 2.49
C LYS A 101 14.30 -6.97 1.96
N GLN A 102 14.51 -5.74 2.43
CA GLN A 102 13.86 -4.55 1.91
C GLN A 102 14.62 -4.04 0.69
N LEU A 103 13.94 -3.97 -0.45
CA LEU A 103 14.44 -3.40 -1.68
C LEU A 103 14.40 -1.87 -1.58
N THR A 104 15.49 -1.25 -2.02
CA THR A 104 15.60 0.20 -2.15
C THR A 104 14.88 0.69 -3.40
N ASP A 105 14.50 1.96 -3.41
CA ASP A 105 13.83 2.58 -4.57
C ASP A 105 14.70 2.50 -5.83
N LYS A 106 16.03 2.55 -5.66
CA LYS A 106 17.00 2.36 -6.74
C LYS A 106 16.96 0.95 -7.32
N GLN A 107 16.90 -0.08 -6.48
CA GLN A 107 16.82 -1.48 -6.93
C GLN A 107 15.50 -1.77 -7.65
N ILE A 108 14.39 -1.23 -7.16
CA ILE A 108 13.10 -1.37 -7.83
C ILE A 108 13.08 -0.59 -9.15
N THR A 109 13.67 0.61 -9.16
CA THR A 109 13.83 1.41 -10.39
C THR A 109 14.64 0.64 -11.42
N GLU A 110 15.78 0.06 -11.04
CA GLU A 110 16.60 -0.79 -11.89
C GLU A 110 15.79 -1.98 -12.42
N LEU A 111 15.12 -2.73 -11.54
CA LEU A 111 14.25 -3.85 -11.94
C LEU A 111 13.22 -3.45 -13.01
N VAL A 112 12.62 -2.27 -12.86
CA VAL A 112 11.59 -1.73 -13.74
C VAL A 112 12.15 -1.25 -15.09
N THR A 113 13.34 -0.64 -15.09
CA THR A 113 13.92 -0.04 -16.31
C THR A 113 14.73 -1.04 -17.13
N THR A 114 15.51 -1.91 -16.48
CA THR A 114 16.37 -2.89 -17.15
C THR A 114 15.74 -4.28 -17.24
N GLY A 115 14.69 -4.54 -16.46
CA GLY A 115 14.06 -5.86 -16.32
C GLY A 115 14.78 -6.79 -15.33
N LYS A 116 15.95 -6.39 -14.81
CA LYS A 116 16.75 -7.20 -13.88
C LYS A 116 17.64 -6.34 -12.97
N THR A 117 17.67 -6.63 -11.67
CA THR A 117 18.56 -5.95 -10.73
C THR A 117 19.99 -6.49 -10.79
N GLY A 118 20.93 -5.69 -10.30
CA GLY A 118 22.23 -6.20 -9.85
C GLY A 118 22.11 -7.30 -8.80
N LEU A 119 23.24 -7.95 -8.48
CA LEU A 119 23.30 -9.00 -7.45
C LEU A 119 23.03 -8.38 -6.07
N ILE A 120 21.92 -8.78 -5.45
CA ILE A 120 21.56 -8.35 -4.09
C ILE A 120 21.99 -9.45 -3.13
N LYS A 121 22.73 -9.04 -2.09
CA LYS A 121 23.29 -9.96 -1.11
C LYS A 121 22.38 -10.15 0.09
N GLY A 122 22.40 -11.36 0.63
CA GLY A 122 21.85 -11.63 1.95
C GLY A 122 20.34 -11.92 2.00
N PHE A 123 19.73 -12.39 0.91
CA PHE A 123 18.36 -12.90 0.97
C PHE A 123 18.27 -14.12 1.88
N LYS A 124 17.15 -14.30 2.57
CA LYS A 124 16.91 -15.44 3.43
C LYS A 124 15.91 -16.41 2.80
N SER A 125 16.30 -17.67 2.67
CA SER A 125 15.42 -18.75 2.25
C SER A 125 14.45 -19.14 3.37
N LYS A 126 13.37 -19.85 3.03
CA LYS A 126 12.42 -20.42 4.02
C LYS A 126 13.13 -21.28 5.07
N ASN A 127 14.25 -21.92 4.70
CA ASN A 127 15.05 -22.77 5.59
C ASN A 127 16.11 -21.98 6.38
N GLY A 128 16.03 -20.65 6.41
CA GLY A 128 16.96 -19.77 7.12
C GLY A 128 18.32 -19.56 6.44
N LYS A 129 18.62 -20.28 5.35
CA LYS A 129 19.88 -20.13 4.60
C LYS A 129 19.94 -18.78 3.89
N VAL A 130 21.08 -18.11 4.03
CA VAL A 130 21.36 -16.84 3.36
C VAL A 130 21.90 -17.10 1.96
N PHE A 131 21.44 -16.35 0.96
CA PHE A 131 21.90 -16.45 -0.42
C PHE A 131 21.91 -15.09 -1.12
N ASP A 132 22.69 -15.01 -2.19
CA ASP A 132 22.78 -13.83 -3.04
C ASP A 132 22.11 -14.12 -4.38
N ALA A 133 21.29 -13.20 -4.88
CA ALA A 133 20.57 -13.35 -6.13
C ALA A 133 20.30 -11.99 -6.78
N SER A 134 20.14 -11.97 -8.09
CA SER A 134 19.48 -10.87 -8.80
C SER A 134 17.97 -11.08 -8.76
N LEU A 135 17.20 -10.03 -8.96
CA LEU A 135 15.76 -10.10 -9.18
C LEU A 135 15.44 -9.80 -10.63
N ALA A 136 14.46 -10.48 -11.21
CA ALA A 136 13.93 -10.22 -12.55
C ALA A 136 12.41 -10.41 -12.57
N PHE A 137 11.77 -10.01 -13.67
CA PHE A 137 10.36 -10.33 -13.90
C PHE A 137 10.21 -11.69 -14.60
N ASP A 138 9.19 -12.45 -14.22
CA ASP A 138 8.69 -13.57 -15.02
C ASP A 138 7.74 -13.10 -16.14
N GLU A 139 7.18 -14.05 -16.90
CA GLU A 139 6.23 -13.79 -17.99
C GLU A 139 4.96 -13.06 -17.51
N GLN A 140 4.59 -13.23 -16.24
CA GLN A 140 3.43 -12.59 -15.62
C GLN A 140 3.77 -11.27 -14.91
N PHE A 141 5.03 -10.82 -15.00
CA PHE A 141 5.58 -9.64 -14.30
C PHE A 141 5.60 -9.75 -12.78
N ASN A 142 5.73 -10.96 -12.23
CA ASN A 142 6.09 -11.17 -10.83
C ASN A 142 7.61 -11.16 -10.64
N VAL A 143 8.05 -10.73 -9.47
CA VAL A 143 9.48 -10.66 -9.14
C VAL A 143 10.03 -12.03 -8.75
N THR A 144 10.96 -12.57 -9.53
CA THR A 144 11.62 -13.88 -9.33
C THR A 144 13.11 -13.73 -9.05
N PHE A 145 13.73 -14.76 -8.47
CA PHE A 145 15.16 -14.80 -8.19
C PHE A 145 15.94 -15.37 -9.36
N VAL A 146 16.99 -14.67 -9.78
CA VAL A 146 17.97 -15.13 -10.76
C VAL A 146 19.30 -15.33 -10.04
N PHE A 147 19.70 -16.58 -9.90
CA PHE A 147 20.96 -16.93 -9.25
C PHE A 147 22.11 -16.83 -10.25
N PRO A 148 23.29 -16.36 -9.83
CA PRO A 148 24.48 -16.40 -10.66
C PRO A 148 24.85 -17.86 -10.95
N GLU A 149 25.23 -18.16 -12.20
CA GLU A 149 25.78 -19.48 -12.54
C GLU A 149 27.03 -19.74 -11.71
N LYS A 150 27.04 -20.83 -10.95
CA LYS A 150 28.25 -21.30 -10.27
C LYS A 150 29.23 -21.71 -11.35
N LYS A 151 30.28 -20.90 -11.59
CA LYS A 151 31.51 -21.41 -12.22
C LYS A 151 32.00 -22.58 -11.37
N GLY A 152 31.69 -23.80 -11.80
CA GLY A 152 32.17 -25.01 -11.17
C GLY A 152 33.69 -24.95 -11.12
N LYS A 153 34.28 -25.16 -9.94
CA LYS A 153 35.70 -25.47 -9.84
C LYS A 153 35.95 -26.71 -10.73
N PRO A 154 36.97 -26.71 -11.60
CA PRO A 154 37.34 -27.92 -12.32
C PRO A 154 37.69 -28.97 -11.27
N LYS A 155 37.06 -30.15 -11.35
CA LYS A 155 37.51 -31.32 -10.59
C LYS A 155 38.94 -31.61 -11.06
N LYS A 156 39.89 -31.51 -10.14
CA LYS A 156 41.27 -31.94 -10.33
C LYS A 156 41.35 -33.46 -10.18
#